data_AF-X0V0V4-F1
#
_entry.id   AF-X0V0V4-F1
#
_cell.length_a   1.000
_cell.length_b   1.000
_cell.length_c   1.000
_cell.angle_alpha   90.00
_cell.angle_beta   90.00
_cell.angle_gamma   90.00
#
_symmetry.space_group_name_H-M   'P 1'
#
loop_
_entity.id
_entity.type
_entity.pdbx_description
1 polymer ?
#
loop_
_entity_poly.entity_id
_entity_poly.type
_entity_poly.pdbx_seq_one_letter_code
_entity_poly.pdbx_strand_id
1 'polypeptide(L)'
;MDVESEFKGRPDVAEALCQRLRQGVGQGFPLFYSTFAIARYHQRFPYAAFERYCSGTLPQVYWNAFRWPVEQALAWMYEDYASLGIAVDRIFPVAGAYAQGFVAYPNAEELQRFVQIAGQRGSKGVSFWSYEHMDDVRWQALEANPWPGWTDEAEELRQEIARLRRQNQELCRQNVEFSGHIGRGLELARELLKVLQGEA
;
A
#
# COMPACT_ATOMS: atom_id res chain seq x y z
N MET A 1 9.19 10.07 20.60
CA MET A 1 8.68 9.60 21.91
C MET A 1 8.92 8.11 21.94
N ASP A 2 9.62 7.63 22.96
CA ASP A 2 9.84 6.20 23.13
C ASP A 2 8.74 5.65 24.03
N VAL A 3 7.64 5.21 23.40
CA VAL A 3 6.46 4.80 24.15
C VAL A 3 6.71 3.57 25.01
N GLU A 4 7.68 2.74 24.63
CA GLU A 4 7.99 1.53 25.37
C GLU A 4 8.64 1.86 26.70
N SER A 5 9.66 2.73 26.71
CA SER A 5 10.31 3.13 27.96
C SER A 5 9.44 4.05 28.81
N GLU A 6 8.69 4.96 28.19
CA GLU A 6 7.94 6.01 28.90
C GLU A 6 6.63 5.51 29.56
N PHE A 7 5.99 4.47 29.00
CA PHE A 7 4.66 4.01 29.42
C PHE A 7 4.61 2.59 29.99
N LYS A 8 5.73 1.88 30.05
CA LYS A 8 5.80 0.53 30.65
C LYS A 8 5.22 0.53 32.07
N GLY A 9 4.15 -0.24 32.28
CA GLY A 9 3.44 -0.35 33.54
C GLY A 9 2.62 0.89 33.94
N ARG A 10 2.35 1.81 33.00
CA ARG A 10 1.63 3.07 33.25
C ARG A 10 0.43 3.24 32.29
N PRO A 11 -0.58 2.34 32.34
CA PRO A 11 -1.73 2.39 31.43
C PRO A 11 -2.50 3.70 31.51
N ASP A 12 -2.69 4.27 32.71
CA ASP A 12 -3.44 5.52 32.89
C ASP A 12 -2.76 6.71 32.18
N VAL A 13 -1.44 6.70 32.10
CA VAL A 13 -0.66 7.75 31.44
C VAL A 13 -0.74 7.60 29.92
N ALA A 14 -0.71 6.36 29.42
CA ALA A 14 -0.91 6.09 28.00
C ALA A 14 -2.32 6.50 27.55
N GLU A 15 -3.33 6.16 28.36
CA GLU A 15 -4.72 6.56 28.16
C GLU A 15 -4.84 8.09 28.07
N ALA A 16 -4.31 8.81 29.06
CA ALA A 16 -4.36 10.27 29.10
C ALA A 16 -3.64 10.94 27.92
N LEU A 17 -2.49 10.40 27.51
CA LEU A 17 -1.78 10.88 26.31
C LEU A 17 -2.64 10.68 25.07
N CYS A 18 -3.12 9.46 24.82
CA CYS A 18 -3.89 9.13 23.64
C CYS A 18 -5.19 9.95 23.56
N GLN A 19 -5.87 10.16 24.68
CA GLN A 19 -7.04 11.04 24.75
C GLN A 19 -6.70 12.47 24.33
N ARG A 20 -5.60 13.05 24.84
CA ARG A 20 -5.18 14.41 24.48
C ARG A 20 -4.77 14.52 23.02
N LEU A 21 -4.06 13.52 22.49
CA LEU A 21 -3.73 13.46 21.06
C LEU A 21 -5.02 13.44 20.23
N ARG A 22 -5.99 12.58 20.57
CA ARG A 22 -7.27 12.49 19.87
C ARG A 22 -8.10 13.75 19.94
N GLN A 23 -8.08 14.46 21.06
CA GLN A 23 -8.71 15.78 21.17
C GLN A 23 -8.07 16.82 20.25
N GLY A 24 -6.74 16.75 20.06
CA GLY A 24 -6.00 17.69 19.20
C GLY A 24 -6.12 17.40 17.70
N VAL A 25 -6.02 16.13 17.30
CA VAL A 25 -5.98 15.75 15.86
C VAL A 25 -7.33 15.30 15.31
N GLY A 26 -8.31 15.05 16.18
CA GLY A 26 -9.61 14.51 15.81
C GLY A 26 -9.62 12.99 15.57
N GLN A 27 -10.83 12.46 15.33
CA GLN A 27 -11.05 11.01 15.14
C GLN A 27 -10.67 10.51 13.74
N GLY A 28 -10.74 11.38 12.73
CA GLY A 28 -10.44 11.03 11.34
C GLY A 28 -8.94 10.97 11.02
N PHE A 29 -8.08 11.49 11.88
CA PHE A 29 -6.64 11.49 11.66
C PHE A 29 -6.04 10.10 11.97
N PRO A 30 -5.29 9.48 11.05
CA PRO A 30 -4.62 8.21 11.34
C PRO A 30 -3.59 8.37 12.46
N LEU A 31 -3.73 7.59 13.53
CA LEU A 31 -2.75 7.58 14.62
C LEU A 31 -2.27 6.16 14.79
N PHE A 32 -0.97 5.97 14.86
CA PHE A 32 -0.38 4.64 15.06
C PHE A 32 0.61 4.70 16.22
N TYR A 33 0.85 3.55 16.83
CA TYR A 33 1.89 3.38 17.83
C TYR A 33 2.88 2.31 17.37
N SER A 34 4.10 2.36 17.92
CA SER A 34 5.15 1.38 17.64
C SER A 34 5.68 0.84 18.97
N THR A 35 6.12 -0.40 18.98
CA THR A 35 6.60 -1.14 20.17
C THR A 35 7.42 -2.33 19.67
N PHE A 36 8.02 -3.10 20.58
CA PHE A 36 8.75 -4.30 20.19
C PHE A 36 7.82 -5.38 19.61
N ALA A 37 8.37 -6.16 18.67
CA ALA A 37 7.58 -7.15 17.93
C ALA A 37 7.16 -8.36 18.77
N ILE A 38 7.93 -8.75 19.79
CA ILE A 38 7.66 -9.97 20.56
C ILE A 38 6.99 -9.60 21.89
N ALA A 39 5.68 -9.37 21.84
CA ALA A 39 4.92 -8.82 22.97
C ALA A 39 4.96 -9.70 24.23
N ARG A 40 5.21 -11.01 24.12
CA ARG A 40 5.38 -11.89 25.29
C ARG A 40 6.54 -11.48 26.21
N TYR A 41 7.55 -10.77 25.68
CA TYR A 41 8.63 -10.18 26.49
C TYR A 41 8.31 -8.77 26.99
N HIS A 42 7.20 -8.18 26.53
CA HIS A 42 6.81 -6.79 26.73
C HIS A 42 5.39 -6.63 27.30
N GLN A 43 4.90 -7.63 28.06
CA GLN A 43 3.52 -7.68 28.58
C GLN A 43 3.11 -6.48 29.45
N ARG A 44 4.07 -5.71 29.99
CA ARG A 44 3.79 -4.50 30.80
C ARG A 44 3.53 -3.25 29.94
N PHE A 45 3.73 -3.32 28.63
CA PHE A 45 3.37 -2.23 27.72
C PHE A 45 1.84 -2.12 27.63
N PRO A 46 1.24 -0.91 27.66
CA PRO A 46 -0.20 -0.74 27.76
C PRO A 46 -0.89 -0.85 26.38
N TYR A 47 -0.80 -2.03 25.75
CA TYR A 47 -1.39 -2.31 24.42
C TYR A 47 -2.86 -1.92 24.34
N ALA A 48 -3.66 -2.24 25.35
CA ALA A 48 -5.11 -1.96 25.36
C ALA A 48 -5.45 -0.46 25.32
N ALA A 49 -4.63 0.39 25.95
CA ALA A 49 -4.81 1.84 25.89
C ALA A 49 -4.53 2.35 24.47
N PHE A 50 -3.41 1.92 23.88
CA PHE A 50 -3.06 2.31 22.52
C PHE A 50 -4.04 1.78 21.48
N GLU A 51 -4.48 0.52 21.55
CA GLU A 51 -5.47 -0.03 20.59
C GLU A 51 -6.82 0.68 20.64
N ARG A 52 -7.24 1.16 21.81
CA ARG A 52 -8.50 1.90 21.95
C ARG A 52 -8.51 3.19 21.13
N TYR A 53 -7.36 3.84 20.99
CA TYR A 53 -7.26 5.15 20.38
C TYR A 53 -6.55 5.14 19.03
N CYS A 54 -5.63 4.24 18.78
CA CYS A 54 -4.87 4.18 17.54
C CYS A 54 -5.61 3.42 16.44
N SER A 55 -5.30 3.77 15.20
CA SER A 55 -5.76 3.13 13.97
C SER A 55 -5.05 1.79 13.71
N GLY A 56 -3.90 1.56 14.34
CA GLY A 56 -3.16 0.32 14.29
C GLY A 56 -1.79 0.43 14.96
N THR A 57 -0.98 -0.60 14.77
CA THR A 57 0.33 -0.79 15.40
C THR A 57 1.42 -1.06 14.39
N LEU A 58 2.64 -0.60 14.70
CA LEU A 58 3.86 -0.79 13.94
C LEU A 58 4.91 -1.55 14.76
N PRO A 59 4.82 -2.89 14.90
CA PRO A 59 5.76 -3.65 15.70
C PRO A 59 7.15 -3.70 15.06
N GLN A 60 8.19 -3.45 15.84
CA GLN A 60 9.58 -3.42 15.37
C GLN A 60 10.18 -4.82 15.38
N VAL A 61 10.24 -5.46 14.20
CA VAL A 61 10.57 -6.88 14.04
C VAL A 61 12.08 -7.15 14.09
N TYR A 62 12.90 -6.13 13.79
CA TYR A 62 14.37 -6.03 13.94
C TYR A 62 15.15 -7.37 14.09
N TRP A 63 14.86 -8.32 13.20
CA TRP A 63 15.36 -9.69 13.30
C TRP A 63 16.88 -9.73 13.13
N ASN A 64 17.41 -8.81 12.34
CA ASN A 64 18.84 -8.60 12.13
C ASN A 64 19.58 -8.17 13.41
N ALA A 65 18.94 -7.34 14.24
CA ALA A 65 19.51 -6.94 15.53
C ALA A 65 19.48 -8.07 16.55
N PHE A 66 18.40 -8.86 16.56
CA PHE A 66 18.23 -10.02 17.45
C PHE A 66 18.86 -11.31 16.92
N ARG A 67 19.38 -11.29 15.69
CA ARG A 67 19.96 -12.43 14.96
C ARG A 67 19.00 -13.63 14.89
N TRP A 68 17.74 -13.35 14.58
CA TRP A 68 16.72 -14.37 14.35
C TRP A 68 16.38 -14.51 12.87
N PRO A 69 15.92 -15.69 12.43
CA PRO A 69 15.30 -15.84 11.13
C PRO A 69 14.08 -14.91 10.98
N VAL A 70 13.95 -14.27 9.83
CA VAL A 70 12.85 -13.34 9.54
C VAL A 70 11.47 -14.00 9.67
N GLU A 71 11.34 -15.25 9.23
CA GLU A 71 10.12 -16.07 9.36
C GLU A 71 9.72 -16.22 10.83
N GLN A 72 10.69 -16.52 11.69
CA GLN A 72 10.46 -16.80 13.10
C GLN A 72 10.04 -15.51 13.83
N ALA A 73 10.75 -14.41 13.58
CA ALA A 73 10.43 -13.12 14.19
C ALA A 73 9.02 -12.65 13.80
N LEU A 74 8.63 -12.78 12.52
CA LEU A 74 7.29 -12.45 12.05
C LEU A 74 6.23 -13.40 12.64
N ALA A 75 6.50 -14.71 12.67
CA ALA A 75 5.56 -15.69 13.21
C ALA A 75 5.22 -15.42 14.68
N TRP A 76 6.24 -15.19 15.51
CA TRP A 76 6.05 -14.87 16.93
C TRP A 76 5.34 -13.53 17.14
N MET A 77 5.65 -12.50 16.33
CA MET A 77 4.93 -11.24 16.38
C MET A 77 3.44 -11.44 16.08
N TYR A 78 3.08 -12.11 14.98
CA TYR A 78 1.66 -12.32 14.66
C TYR A 78 0.94 -13.17 15.71
N GLU A 79 1.59 -14.19 16.24
CA GLU A 79 1.05 -15.01 17.35
C GLU A 79 0.78 -14.15 18.60
N ASP A 80 1.77 -13.36 19.00
CA ASP A 80 1.68 -12.50 20.18
C ASP A 80 0.60 -11.43 20.03
N TYR A 81 0.53 -10.76 18.88
CA TYR A 81 -0.45 -9.70 18.64
C TYR A 81 -1.87 -10.25 18.47
N ALA A 82 -2.02 -11.44 17.89
CA ALA A 82 -3.30 -12.14 17.90
C ALA A 82 -3.75 -12.47 19.34
N SER A 83 -2.83 -12.89 20.22
CA SER A 83 -3.15 -13.14 21.64
C SER A 83 -3.59 -11.89 22.41
N LEU A 84 -3.18 -10.70 21.94
CA LEU A 84 -3.62 -9.40 22.45
C LEU A 84 -4.95 -8.93 21.84
N GLY A 85 -5.54 -9.69 20.90
CA GLY A 85 -6.78 -9.35 20.21
C GLY A 85 -6.62 -8.31 19.09
N ILE A 86 -5.39 -8.06 18.61
CA ILE A 86 -5.12 -7.08 17.57
C ILE A 86 -5.34 -7.73 16.20
N ALA A 87 -6.23 -7.15 15.40
CA ALA A 87 -6.55 -7.66 14.07
C ALA A 87 -5.35 -7.51 13.12
N VAL A 88 -5.11 -8.52 12.29
CA VAL A 88 -3.92 -8.59 11.42
C VAL A 88 -3.83 -7.42 10.43
N ASP A 89 -4.97 -6.92 9.96
CA ASP A 89 -5.05 -5.81 9.02
C ASP A 89 -4.76 -4.43 9.67
N ARG A 90 -4.61 -4.40 11.00
CA ARG A 90 -4.17 -3.24 11.80
C ARG A 90 -2.70 -3.33 12.21
N ILE A 91 -1.99 -4.39 11.80
CA ILE A 91 -0.57 -4.59 12.08
C ILE A 91 0.24 -4.20 10.84
N PHE A 92 1.24 -3.34 11.04
CA PHE A 92 2.12 -2.84 10.00
C PHE A 92 3.59 -3.09 10.41
N PRO A 93 4.11 -4.31 10.20
CA PRO A 93 5.43 -4.70 10.70
C PRO A 93 6.53 -3.75 10.23
N VAL A 94 7.51 -3.47 11.09
CA VAL A 94 8.65 -2.60 10.79
C VAL A 94 9.95 -3.40 10.74
N ALA A 95 10.63 -3.34 9.61
CA ALA A 95 11.98 -3.88 9.43
C ALA A 95 13.05 -2.87 9.83
N GLY A 96 14.20 -3.35 10.32
CA GLY A 96 15.36 -2.51 10.61
C GLY A 96 16.27 -2.44 9.39
N ALA A 97 16.25 -1.34 8.64
CA ALA A 97 17.02 -1.14 7.42
C ALA A 97 18.33 -0.37 7.70
N TYR A 98 19.15 -0.89 8.60
CA TYR A 98 20.40 -0.25 8.99
C TYR A 98 21.48 -1.26 9.35
N ALA A 99 22.74 -0.80 9.29
CA ALA A 99 23.87 -1.47 9.90
C ALA A 99 24.45 -0.55 10.97
N GLN A 100 24.61 -1.07 12.19
CA GLN A 100 25.22 -0.33 13.28
C GLN A 100 25.88 -1.28 14.28
N GLY A 101 27.16 -1.06 14.56
CA GLY A 101 27.94 -1.92 15.46
C GLY A 101 27.89 -3.38 15.01
N PHE A 102 27.31 -4.26 15.85
CA PHE A 102 27.18 -5.69 15.57
C PHE A 102 25.89 -6.08 14.84
N VAL A 103 25.04 -5.11 14.52
CA VAL A 103 23.81 -5.30 13.74
C VAL A 103 24.16 -5.22 12.27
N ALA A 104 24.03 -6.35 11.57
CA ALA A 104 24.20 -6.41 10.14
C ALA A 104 23.00 -5.78 9.43
N TYR A 105 23.27 -5.20 8.27
CA TYR A 105 22.22 -4.77 7.36
C TYR A 105 21.48 -6.01 6.83
N PRO A 106 20.13 -6.07 6.85
CA PRO A 106 19.41 -7.19 6.24
C PRO A 106 19.80 -7.35 4.77
N ASN A 107 19.94 -8.58 4.31
CA ASN A 107 20.18 -8.81 2.89
C ASN A 107 18.89 -8.60 2.06
N ALA A 108 19.03 -8.50 0.75
CA ALA A 108 17.90 -8.25 -0.16
C ALA A 108 16.82 -9.35 -0.08
N GLU A 109 17.22 -10.61 0.04
CA GLU A 109 16.32 -11.76 0.13
C GLU A 109 15.49 -11.73 1.42
N GLU A 110 16.11 -11.37 2.55
CA GLU A 110 15.42 -11.20 3.84
C GLU A 110 14.37 -10.09 3.78
N LEU A 111 14.67 -8.97 3.12
CA LEU A 111 13.71 -7.86 2.94
C LEU A 111 12.53 -8.28 2.06
N GLN A 112 12.80 -8.97 0.95
CA GLN A 112 11.73 -9.53 0.10
C GLN A 112 10.86 -10.51 0.89
N ARG A 113 11.51 -11.39 1.65
CA ARG A 113 10.82 -12.40 2.44
C ARG A 113 9.95 -11.78 3.52
N PHE A 114 10.44 -10.74 4.18
CA PHE A 114 9.70 -9.95 5.16
C PHE A 114 8.40 -9.38 4.56
N VAL A 115 8.49 -8.70 3.41
CA VAL A 115 7.35 -8.12 2.69
C VAL A 115 6.35 -9.20 2.28
N GLN A 116 6.84 -10.31 1.69
CA GLN A 116 5.99 -11.41 1.23
C GLN A 116 5.20 -12.03 2.37
N ILE A 117 5.86 -12.38 3.48
CA ILE A 117 5.21 -12.99 4.63
C ILE A 117 4.19 -12.02 5.22
N ALA A 118 4.53 -10.74 5.36
CA ALA A 118 3.62 -9.76 5.92
C ALA A 118 2.34 -9.60 5.06
N GLY A 119 2.49 -9.51 3.74
CA GLY A 119 1.37 -9.46 2.81
C GLY A 119 0.53 -10.75 2.82
N GLN A 120 1.17 -11.92 2.79
CA GLN A 120 0.48 -13.22 2.84
C GLN A 120 -0.30 -13.44 4.15
N ARG A 121 0.15 -12.84 5.26
CA ARG A 121 -0.52 -12.92 6.55
C ARG A 121 -1.70 -11.96 6.67
N GLY A 122 -1.86 -11.00 5.75
CA GLY A 122 -2.98 -10.07 5.73
C GLY A 122 -2.70 -8.69 6.34
N SER A 123 -1.44 -8.35 6.60
CA SER A 123 -1.09 -6.95 6.89
C SER A 123 -1.46 -6.07 5.69
N LYS A 124 -1.77 -4.80 5.93
CA LYS A 124 -2.09 -3.83 4.87
C LYS A 124 -0.86 -3.09 4.33
N GLY A 125 0.30 -3.30 4.95
CA GLY A 125 1.57 -2.74 4.53
C GLY A 125 2.69 -3.10 5.50
N VAL A 126 3.89 -2.59 5.20
CA VAL A 126 5.07 -2.65 6.07
C VAL A 126 5.73 -1.28 6.15
N SER A 127 6.64 -1.12 7.10
CA SER A 127 7.54 0.03 7.18
C SER A 127 8.99 -0.44 7.34
N PHE A 128 9.92 0.49 7.10
CA PHE A 128 11.35 0.26 7.23
C PHE A 128 11.94 1.40 8.07
N TRP A 129 12.45 1.08 9.26
CA TRP A 129 13.20 2.04 10.06
C TRP A 129 14.60 2.24 9.48
N SER A 130 15.01 3.49 9.37
CA SER A 130 16.27 3.91 8.75
C SER A 130 16.38 3.58 7.25
N TYR A 131 15.25 3.61 6.52
CA TYR A 131 15.23 3.34 5.09
C TYR A 131 16.15 4.25 4.27
N GLU A 132 16.50 5.44 4.78
CA GLU A 132 17.47 6.36 4.18
C GLU A 132 18.87 5.77 4.01
N HIS A 133 19.17 4.66 4.69
CA HIS A 133 20.43 3.93 4.54
C HIS A 133 20.36 2.78 3.52
N MET A 134 19.20 2.54 2.88
CA MET A 134 19.08 1.50 1.86
C MET A 134 19.82 1.88 0.59
N ASP A 135 20.58 0.93 0.05
CA ASP A 135 21.24 1.04 -1.25
C ASP A 135 20.31 0.58 -2.39
N ASP A 136 20.74 0.83 -3.62
CA ASP A 136 19.96 0.53 -4.83
C ASP A 136 19.58 -0.96 -4.92
N VAL A 137 20.46 -1.86 -4.49
CA VAL A 137 20.20 -3.32 -4.51
C VAL A 137 18.96 -3.66 -3.69
N ARG A 138 18.77 -3.01 -2.53
CA ARG A 138 17.64 -3.28 -1.64
C ARG A 138 16.37 -2.58 -2.10
N TRP A 139 16.49 -1.36 -2.62
CA TRP A 139 15.36 -0.70 -3.26
C TRP A 139 14.81 -1.52 -4.43
N GLN A 140 15.70 -2.01 -5.30
CA GLN A 140 15.32 -2.89 -6.42
C GLN A 140 14.70 -4.20 -5.93
N ALA A 141 15.21 -4.76 -4.84
CA ALA A 141 14.64 -5.98 -4.25
C ALA A 141 13.19 -5.76 -3.77
N LEU A 142 12.88 -4.61 -3.18
CA LEU A 142 11.53 -4.25 -2.76
C LEU A 142 10.62 -3.94 -3.97
N GLU A 143 11.13 -3.23 -4.98
CA GLU A 143 10.41 -2.92 -6.21
C GLU A 143 9.99 -4.19 -6.97
N ALA A 144 10.88 -5.19 -7.02
CA ALA A 144 10.61 -6.49 -7.65
C ALA A 144 9.54 -7.33 -6.93
N ASN A 145 9.06 -6.88 -5.77
CA ASN A 145 8.13 -7.61 -4.91
C ASN A 145 6.91 -6.74 -4.56
N PRO A 146 6.02 -6.49 -5.53
CA PRO A 146 4.85 -5.64 -5.33
C PRO A 146 3.94 -6.18 -4.24
N TRP A 147 3.31 -5.27 -3.49
CA TRP A 147 2.42 -5.65 -2.40
C TRP A 147 1.21 -6.44 -2.92
N PRO A 148 0.82 -7.57 -2.27
CA PRO A 148 -0.32 -8.36 -2.73
C PRO A 148 -1.60 -7.53 -2.84
N GLY A 149 -2.26 -7.58 -3.99
CA GLY A 149 -3.50 -6.84 -4.24
C GLY A 149 -3.32 -5.36 -4.54
N TRP A 150 -2.08 -4.85 -4.56
CA TRP A 150 -1.79 -3.57 -5.18
C TRP A 150 -1.85 -3.75 -6.69
N THR A 151 -2.88 -3.20 -7.31
CA THR A 151 -2.91 -3.00 -8.76
C THR A 151 -2.13 -1.72 -9.05
N ASP A 152 -1.27 -1.74 -10.07
CA ASP A 152 -0.68 -0.52 -10.58
C ASP A 152 -1.82 0.28 -11.23
N GLU A 153 -2.48 1.12 -10.44
CA GLU A 153 -3.58 1.98 -10.89
C GLU A 153 -3.15 2.80 -12.13
N ALA A 154 -1.87 3.18 -12.21
CA ALA A 154 -1.36 3.89 -13.36
C ALA A 154 -1.26 3.00 -14.59
N GLU A 155 -0.93 1.72 -14.45
CA GLU A 155 -0.97 0.74 -15.55
C GLU A 155 -2.40 0.43 -16.00
N GLU A 156 -3.33 0.23 -15.06
CA GLU A 156 -4.75 0.05 -15.39
C GLU A 156 -5.32 1.26 -16.13
N LEU A 157 -5.01 2.47 -15.67
CA LEU A 157 -5.37 3.71 -16.35
C LEU A 157 -4.72 3.82 -17.72
N ARG A 158 -3.43 3.45 -17.87
CA ARG A 158 -2.75 3.43 -19.18
C ARG A 158 -3.45 2.46 -20.15
N GLN A 159 -3.85 1.28 -19.68
CA GLN A 159 -4.57 0.29 -20.49
C GLN A 159 -5.95 0.78 -20.91
N GLU A 160 -6.71 1.40 -20.00
CA GLU A 160 -8.03 1.94 -20.30
C GLU A 160 -7.93 3.14 -21.27
N ILE A 161 -6.95 4.03 -21.11
CA ILE A 161 -6.68 5.11 -22.06
C ILE A 161 -6.36 4.54 -23.46
N ALA A 162 -5.54 3.50 -23.54
CA ALA A 162 -5.21 2.86 -24.82
C ALA A 162 -6.44 2.22 -25.47
N ARG A 163 -7.33 1.61 -24.68
CA ARG A 163 -8.60 1.05 -25.14
C ARG A 163 -9.53 2.13 -25.68
N LEU A 164 -9.75 3.21 -24.94
CA LEU A 164 -10.60 4.32 -25.35
C LEU A 164 -10.09 4.99 -26.63
N ARG A 165 -8.77 5.14 -26.78
CA ARG A 165 -8.16 5.65 -28.02
C ARG A 165 -8.49 4.77 -29.24
N ARG A 166 -8.40 3.44 -29.11
CA ARG A 166 -8.77 2.51 -30.20
C ARG A 166 -10.25 2.63 -30.56
N GLN A 167 -11.14 2.70 -29.57
CA GLN A 167 -12.58 2.88 -29.82
C GLN A 167 -12.87 4.20 -30.54
N ASN A 168 -12.20 5.29 -30.13
CA ASN A 168 -12.40 6.58 -30.77
C ASN A 168 -11.88 6.60 -32.22
N GLN A 169 -10.75 5.94 -32.51
CA GLN A 169 -10.26 5.79 -33.88
C GLN A 169 -11.26 5.02 -34.76
N GLU A 170 -11.86 3.95 -34.24
CA GLU A 170 -12.87 3.18 -34.97
C GLU A 170 -14.13 4.00 -35.24
N LEU A 171 -14.62 4.73 -34.24
CA LEU A 171 -15.76 5.65 -34.41
C LEU A 171 -15.46 6.73 -35.45
N CYS A 172 -14.26 7.31 -35.44
CA CYS A 172 -13.82 8.26 -36.46
C CYS A 172 -13.85 7.63 -37.87
N ARG A 173 -13.37 6.39 -38.02
CA ARG A 173 -13.41 5.66 -39.29
C ARG A 173 -14.85 5.46 -39.79
N GLN A 174 -15.73 4.99 -38.91
CA GLN A 174 -17.16 4.79 -39.22
C GLN A 174 -17.85 6.11 -39.60
N ASN A 175 -17.54 7.20 -38.92
CA ASN A 175 -18.09 8.52 -39.24
C ASN A 175 -17.65 9.02 -40.62
N VAL A 176 -16.40 8.78 -41.01
CA VAL A 176 -15.90 9.10 -42.36
C VAL A 176 -16.61 8.27 -43.42
N GLU A 177 -16.76 6.96 -43.20
CA GLU A 177 -17.50 6.09 -44.12
C GLU A 177 -18.96 6.55 -44.28
N PHE A 178 -19.65 6.81 -43.17
CA PHE A 178 -21.03 7.28 -43.16
C PHE A 178 -21.19 8.62 -43.89
N SER A 179 -20.29 9.57 -43.64
CA SER A 179 -20.26 10.86 -44.34
C SER A 179 -20.06 10.68 -45.85
N GLY A 180 -19.19 9.74 -46.25
CA GLY A 180 -18.99 9.39 -47.66
C GLY A 180 -20.25 8.81 -48.33
N HIS A 181 -21.03 8.00 -47.60
CA HIS A 181 -22.31 7.50 -48.09
C HIS A 181 -23.34 8.60 -48.28
N ILE A 182 -23.45 9.54 -47.34
CA ILE A 182 -24.33 10.71 -47.46
C ILE A 182 -23.95 11.56 -48.67
N GLY A 183 -22.65 11.85 -48.84
CA GLY A 183 -22.16 12.64 -49.97
C GLY A 183 -22.55 12.04 -51.33
N ARG A 184 -22.30 10.74 -51.52
CA ARG A 184 -22.70 10.02 -52.74
C ARG A 184 -24.21 10.04 -52.97
N GLY A 185 -25.00 9.87 -51.90
CA GLY A 185 -26.46 9.93 -51.99
C GLY A 185 -26.99 11.30 -52.43
N LEU A 186 -26.40 12.38 -51.90
CA LEU A 186 -26.75 13.75 -52.30
C LEU A 186 -26.35 14.07 -53.74
N GLU A 187 -25.22 13.54 -54.20
CA GLU A 187 -24.75 13.72 -55.58
C GLU A 187 -25.68 13.02 -56.57
N LEU A 188 -26.06 11.77 -56.28
CA LEU A 188 -27.04 11.01 -57.07
C LEU A 188 -28.40 11.73 -57.13
N ALA A 189 -28.86 12.28 -56.00
CA ALA A 189 -30.10 13.04 -55.93
C ALA A 189 -30.05 14.31 -56.79
N ARG A 190 -28.91 15.01 -56.83
CA ARG A 190 -28.72 16.18 -57.72
C ARG A 190 -28.71 15.79 -59.19
N GLU A 191 -28.07 14.69 -59.57
CA GLU A 191 -28.07 14.22 -60.95
C GLU A 191 -29.48 13.85 -61.42
N LEU A 192 -30.24 13.11 -60.60
CA LEU A 192 -31.64 12.80 -60.88
C LEU A 192 -32.49 14.08 -61.05
N LEU A 193 -32.23 15.11 -60.24
CA LEU A 193 -32.95 16.38 -60.33
C LEU A 193 -32.66 17.12 -61.64
N LYS A 194 -31.41 17.15 -62.09
CA LYS A 194 -31.02 17.73 -63.39
C LYS A 194 -31.69 17.01 -64.56
N VAL A 195 -31.73 15.68 -64.53
CA VAL A 195 -32.41 14.86 -65.55
C VAL A 195 -33.90 15.17 -65.58
N LEU A 196 -34.56 15.29 -64.42
CA LEU A 196 -35.98 15.64 -64.33
C LEU A 196 -36.28 17.07 -64.80
N GLN A 197 -35.32 17.98 -64.68
CA GLN A 197 -35.44 19.37 -65.14
C GLN A 197 -35.10 19.56 -66.63
N GLY A 198 -34.65 18.50 -67.32
CA GLY A 198 -34.34 18.53 -68.75
C GLY A 198 -33.00 19.19 -69.09
N GLU A 199 -32.09 19.32 -68.12
CA GLU A 199 -30.77 19.97 -68.28
C GLU A 199 -29.63 18.99 -68.64
N ALA A 200 -29.93 17.88 -69.31
CA ALA A 200 -28.96 16.83 -69.63
C ALA A 200 -28.03 17.19 -70.80
#